data_AF-A0A2V5X5S7-F1
#
_entry.id   AF-A0A2V5X5S7-F1
#
_cell.length_a   1.000
_cell.length_b   1.000
_cell.length_c   1.000
_cell.angle_alpha   90.00
_cell.angle_beta   90.00
_cell.angle_gamma   90.00
#
_symmetry.space_group_name_H-M   'P 1'
#
loop_
_entity.id
_entity.type
_entity.pdbx_description
1 polymer ?
#
loop_
_entity_poly.entity_id
_entity_poly.type
_entity_poly.pdbx_seq_one_letter_code
_entity_poly.pdbx_strand_id
1 'polypeptide(L)'
;DGLYLCWRVRHGLFEKNILENNGRFGISIGHKDSDNLLEDNQVRSNHQDGVYFRNESEGMAGHRNRLENNLIENNGDNGDAAGIRVRGQTRGLVFKNNIIRDTRPVEARKQAVGIRIEEAAGEVVLEDNKIEARTRVEDQRKSRP
;
A
#
# COMPACT_ATOMS: atom_id res chain seq x y z
N ASP A 1 -9.92 6.42 7.57
CA ASP A 1 -8.54 6.27 7.08
C ASP A 1 -7.64 7.11 7.97
N GLY A 2 -6.37 6.73 8.14
CA GLY A 2 -5.42 7.54 8.90
C GLY A 2 -4.95 8.75 8.12
N LEU A 3 -4.44 8.54 6.92
CA LEU A 3 -4.05 9.58 5.96
C LEU A 3 -4.80 9.38 4.66
N TYR A 4 -5.58 10.38 4.27
CA TYR A 4 -6.34 10.39 3.03
C TYR A 4 -5.85 11.54 2.15
N LEU A 5 -5.16 11.22 1.05
CA LEU A 5 -4.83 12.24 0.07
C LEU A 5 -6.10 12.54 -0.75
N CYS A 6 -6.48 13.82 -0.78
CA CYS A 6 -7.81 14.27 -1.19
C CYS A 6 -7.94 14.41 -2.71
N TRP A 7 -7.30 15.43 -3.30
CA TRP A 7 -7.31 15.62 -4.76
C TRP A 7 -6.05 16.35 -5.21
N ARG A 8 -5.29 15.72 -6.12
CA ARG A 8 -4.11 16.31 -6.77
C ARG A 8 -2.98 16.66 -5.79
N VAL A 9 -2.89 15.96 -4.66
CA VAL A 9 -1.77 16.13 -3.74
C VAL A 9 -0.50 15.64 -4.42
N ARG A 10 0.46 16.53 -4.62
CA ARG A 10 1.65 16.24 -5.40
C ARG A 10 2.91 16.75 -4.73
N HIS A 11 4.01 16.02 -4.91
CA HIS A 11 5.32 16.38 -4.36
C HIS A 11 5.31 16.57 -2.83
N GLY A 12 4.37 15.91 -2.15
CA GLY A 12 4.28 15.91 -0.69
C GLY A 12 5.28 14.94 -0.07
N LEU A 13 5.78 15.32 1.11
CA LEU A 13 6.54 14.46 2.01
C LEU A 13 5.66 14.10 3.21
N PHE A 14 5.42 12.81 3.40
CA PHE A 14 4.72 12.27 4.55
C PHE A 14 5.67 11.35 5.29
N GLU A 15 6.34 11.87 6.31
CA GLU A 15 7.38 11.13 7.04
C GLU A 15 7.06 10.93 8.52
N LYS A 16 7.53 9.80 9.08
CA LYS A 16 7.55 9.54 10.53
C LYS A 16 6.19 9.61 11.21
N ASN A 17 5.12 9.28 10.48
CA ASN A 17 3.77 9.25 11.02
C ASN A 17 3.43 7.87 11.61
N ILE A 18 2.50 7.85 12.57
CA ILE A 18 1.89 6.62 13.08
C ILE A 18 0.41 6.63 12.63
N LEU A 19 0.05 5.66 11.80
CA LEU A 19 -1.29 5.48 11.25
C LEU A 19 -1.86 4.16 11.75
N GLU A 20 -2.52 4.22 12.90
CA GLU A 20 -2.93 3.04 13.64
C GLU A 20 -4.41 2.99 14.00
N ASN A 21 -4.96 1.77 14.11
CA ASN A 21 -6.32 1.50 14.56
C ASN A 21 -7.40 2.30 13.80
N ASN A 22 -7.16 2.60 12.53
CA ASN A 22 -8.14 3.32 11.72
C ASN A 22 -9.24 2.38 11.25
N GLY A 23 -10.47 2.90 11.20
CA GLY A 23 -11.66 2.11 10.82
C GLY A 23 -11.67 1.54 9.38
N ARG A 24 -10.69 1.91 8.55
CA ARG A 24 -10.51 1.41 7.18
C ARG A 24 -9.01 1.28 6.87
N PHE A 25 -8.47 2.14 6.00
CA PHE A 25 -7.09 2.07 5.54
C PHE A 25 -6.17 2.89 6.44
N GLY A 26 -4.90 2.51 6.50
CA GLY A 26 -3.86 3.38 7.06
C GLY A 26 -3.65 4.61 6.19
N ILE A 27 -3.27 4.38 4.93
CA ILE A 27 -3.03 5.43 3.93
C ILE A 27 -3.90 5.16 2.69
N SER A 28 -4.59 6.17 2.18
CA SER A 28 -5.41 6.11 0.95
C SER A 28 -4.92 7.14 -0.08
N ILE A 29 -4.56 6.67 -1.28
CA ILE A 29 -3.94 7.47 -2.35
C ILE A 29 -4.71 7.28 -3.66
N GLY A 30 -5.06 8.36 -4.36
CA GLY A 30 -5.72 8.29 -5.67
C GLY A 30 -6.06 9.68 -6.18
N HIS A 31 -7.08 9.90 -6.99
CA HIS A 31 -7.50 11.21 -7.52
C HIS A 31 -6.31 12.13 -7.89
N LYS A 32 -5.37 11.65 -8.72
CA LYS A 32 -4.20 12.39 -9.22
C LYS A 32 -3.21 12.78 -8.12
N ASP A 33 -3.26 12.10 -6.97
CA ASP A 33 -2.27 12.20 -5.92
C ASP A 33 -0.99 11.51 -6.40
N SER A 34 0.00 12.28 -6.85
CA SER A 34 1.14 11.76 -7.60
C SER A 34 2.46 12.34 -7.12
N ASP A 35 3.56 11.61 -7.34
CA ASP A 35 4.91 12.13 -7.06
C ASP A 35 5.14 12.44 -5.57
N ASN A 36 4.42 11.78 -4.65
CA ASN A 36 4.63 11.95 -3.21
C ASN A 36 5.64 10.92 -2.68
N LEU A 37 6.37 11.32 -1.64
CA LEU A 37 7.25 10.46 -0.86
C LEU A 37 6.61 10.17 0.50
N LEU A 38 6.42 8.89 0.79
CA LEU A 38 5.96 8.39 2.08
C LEU A 38 7.11 7.61 2.71
N GLU A 39 7.73 8.17 3.73
CA GLU A 39 8.98 7.66 4.31
C GLU A 39 8.88 7.41 5.82
N ASP A 40 9.51 6.34 6.32
CA ASP A 40 9.63 6.08 7.77
C ASP A 40 8.29 6.05 8.54
N ASN A 41 7.17 5.76 7.88
CA ASN A 41 5.86 5.71 8.54
C ASN A 41 5.59 4.32 9.16
N GLN A 42 4.79 4.31 10.23
CA GLN A 42 4.26 3.10 10.84
C GLN A 42 2.77 2.99 10.53
N VAL A 43 2.39 2.01 9.71
CA VAL A 43 1.01 1.75 9.27
C VAL A 43 0.54 0.43 9.86
N ARG A 44 -0.18 0.49 10.99
CA ARG A 44 -0.43 -0.71 11.79
C ARG A 44 -1.86 -0.90 12.27
N SER A 45 -2.31 -2.15 12.38
CA SER A 45 -3.60 -2.51 13.00
C SER A 45 -4.81 -1.76 12.41
N ASN A 46 -4.75 -1.36 11.14
CA ASN A 46 -5.89 -0.73 10.48
C ASN A 46 -6.92 -1.80 10.09
N HIS A 47 -8.20 -1.44 10.05
CA HIS A 47 -9.25 -2.45 9.85
C HIS A 47 -9.28 -3.08 8.46
N GLN A 48 -8.65 -2.45 7.45
CA GLN A 48 -8.53 -2.95 6.08
C GLN A 48 -7.05 -2.92 5.64
N ASP A 49 -6.77 -2.66 4.36
CA ASP A 49 -5.41 -2.60 3.81
C ASP A 49 -4.56 -1.53 4.51
N GLY A 50 -3.24 -1.76 4.62
CA GLY A 50 -2.31 -0.79 5.19
C GLY A 50 -2.21 0.47 4.31
N VAL A 51 -1.69 0.30 3.10
CA VAL A 51 -1.65 1.34 2.06
C VAL A 51 -2.55 0.94 0.90
N TYR A 52 -3.47 1.82 0.52
CA TYR A 52 -4.52 1.56 -0.45
C TYR A 52 -4.48 2.57 -1.59
N PHE A 53 -4.00 2.15 -2.76
CA PHE A 53 -4.16 2.93 -3.99
C PHE A 53 -5.55 2.68 -4.58
N ARG A 54 -6.32 3.76 -4.78
CA ARG A 54 -7.72 3.70 -5.22
C ARG A 54 -7.84 3.17 -6.66
N ASN A 55 -8.97 2.51 -6.95
CA ASN A 55 -9.26 1.98 -8.28
C ASN A 55 -9.73 3.09 -9.23
N GLU A 56 -8.80 3.69 -9.95
CA GLU A 56 -9.05 4.87 -10.77
C GLU A 56 -8.52 4.73 -12.20
N SER A 57 -9.09 5.54 -13.10
CA SER A 57 -8.60 5.67 -14.46
C SER A 57 -7.23 6.36 -14.50
N GLU A 58 -6.52 6.22 -15.61
CA GLU A 58 -5.17 6.74 -15.83
C GLU A 58 -5.05 8.23 -15.48
N GLY A 59 -6.00 9.07 -15.89
CA GLY A 59 -5.97 10.50 -15.59
C GLY A 59 -6.18 10.85 -14.11
N MET A 60 -6.67 9.91 -13.32
CA MET A 60 -7.04 10.08 -11.91
C MET A 60 -6.23 9.20 -10.97
N ALA A 61 -5.40 8.28 -11.45
CA ALA A 61 -4.71 7.32 -10.60
C ALA A 61 -3.53 7.95 -9.81
N GLY A 62 -3.15 7.29 -8.72
CA GLY A 62 -2.11 7.73 -7.79
C GLY A 62 -0.69 7.44 -8.26
N HIS A 63 -0.26 8.00 -9.39
CA HIS A 63 1.00 7.65 -10.05
C HIS A 63 2.27 8.09 -9.31
N ARG A 64 3.40 7.39 -9.56
CA ARG A 64 4.75 7.86 -9.17
C ARG A 64 4.95 8.17 -7.70
N ASN A 65 4.13 7.59 -6.82
CA ASN A 65 4.36 7.66 -5.39
C ASN A 65 5.47 6.68 -4.98
N ARG A 66 6.26 7.08 -3.99
CA ARG A 66 7.36 6.30 -3.44
C ARG A 66 7.05 5.99 -1.98
N LEU A 67 7.15 4.72 -1.62
CA LEU A 67 7.02 4.25 -0.23
C LEU A 67 8.39 3.73 0.18
N GLU A 68 9.06 4.43 1.08
CA GLU A 68 10.43 4.12 1.50
C GLU A 68 10.51 3.87 3.01
N ASN A 69 11.21 2.82 3.43
CA ASN A 69 11.52 2.57 4.85
C ASN A 69 10.28 2.48 5.78
N ASN A 70 9.08 2.20 5.26
CA ASN A 70 7.87 2.13 6.09
C ASN A 70 7.73 0.77 6.77
N LEU A 71 7.15 0.77 7.97
CA LEU A 71 6.65 -0.42 8.65
C LEU A 71 5.15 -0.56 8.39
N ILE A 72 4.74 -1.68 7.78
CA ILE A 72 3.34 -1.97 7.46
C ILE A 72 2.97 -3.30 8.11
N GLU A 73 2.20 -3.24 9.18
CA GLU A 73 2.10 -4.35 10.14
C GLU A 73 0.68 -4.62 10.62
N ASN A 74 0.27 -5.89 10.70
CA ASN A 74 -0.95 -6.32 11.39
C ASN A 74 -2.26 -5.68 10.90
N ASN A 75 -2.33 -5.19 9.65
CA ASN A 75 -3.55 -4.60 9.10
C ASN A 75 -4.61 -5.68 8.77
N GLY A 76 -5.86 -5.27 8.53
CA GLY A 76 -6.95 -6.14 8.09
C GLY A 76 -7.85 -6.68 9.19
N ASP A 77 -8.20 -5.91 10.22
CA ASP A 77 -9.08 -6.44 11.28
C ASP A 77 -10.44 -6.97 10.81
N ASN A 78 -10.94 -6.50 9.66
CA ASN A 78 -12.17 -6.95 9.02
C ASN A 78 -11.99 -8.04 7.93
N GLY A 79 -10.80 -8.66 7.83
CA GLY A 79 -10.52 -9.78 6.93
C GLY A 79 -9.84 -9.43 5.60
N ASP A 80 -9.26 -10.46 4.97
CA ASP A 80 -8.41 -10.48 3.75
C ASP A 80 -7.83 -9.14 3.28
N ALA A 81 -6.88 -8.61 4.06
CA ALA A 81 -6.17 -7.39 3.73
C ALA A 81 -4.76 -7.65 3.18
N ALA A 82 -4.30 -6.71 2.37
CA ALA A 82 -2.90 -6.58 2.00
C ALA A 82 -2.20 -5.52 2.85
N GLY A 83 -0.89 -5.67 3.04
CA GLY A 83 -0.07 -4.57 3.54
C GLY A 83 -0.12 -3.38 2.59
N ILE A 84 0.10 -3.62 1.30
CA ILE A 84 -0.05 -2.63 0.23
C ILE A 84 -0.97 -3.19 -0.86
N ARG A 85 -2.01 -2.46 -1.24
CA ARG A 85 -2.91 -2.81 -2.33
C ARG A 85 -2.87 -1.75 -3.44
N VAL A 86 -2.51 -2.18 -4.65
CA VAL A 86 -2.41 -1.34 -5.84
C VAL A 86 -3.57 -1.64 -6.78
N ARG A 87 -4.43 -0.65 -7.00
CA ARG A 87 -5.60 -0.77 -7.87
C ARG A 87 -5.60 0.30 -8.97
N GLY A 88 -6.52 0.14 -9.92
CA GLY A 88 -6.70 1.06 -11.04
C GLY A 88 -5.50 1.10 -11.96
N GLN A 89 -5.46 2.10 -12.84
CA GLN A 89 -4.38 2.29 -13.81
C GLN A 89 -3.15 2.95 -13.18
N THR A 90 -2.95 2.79 -11.86
CA THR A 90 -1.81 3.32 -11.11
C THR A 90 -0.49 2.72 -11.61
N ARG A 91 0.57 3.52 -11.75
CA ARG A 91 1.85 3.08 -12.33
C ARG A 91 3.01 3.97 -11.88
N GLY A 92 4.22 3.47 -12.11
CA GLY A 92 5.48 4.12 -11.76
C GLY A 92 5.72 4.16 -10.26
N LEU A 93 5.10 3.23 -9.50
CA LEU A 93 5.28 3.16 -8.06
C LEU A 93 6.65 2.57 -7.73
N VAL A 94 7.26 3.05 -6.64
CA VAL A 94 8.49 2.45 -6.09
C VAL A 94 8.25 2.14 -4.62
N PHE A 95 8.39 0.87 -4.26
CA PHE A 95 8.38 0.43 -2.87
C PHE A 95 9.78 -0.02 -2.52
N LYS A 96 10.43 0.68 -1.60
CA LYS A 96 11.82 0.46 -1.23
C LYS A 96 12.00 0.26 0.27
N ASN A 97 12.77 -0.74 0.67
CA ASN A 97 13.17 -0.97 2.06
C ASN A 97 12.00 -1.07 3.06
N ASN A 98 10.77 -1.36 2.62
CA ASN A 98 9.63 -1.46 3.53
C ASN A 98 9.66 -2.80 4.27
N ILE A 99 9.22 -2.80 5.51
CA ILE A 99 8.96 -4.00 6.29
C ILE A 99 7.44 -4.24 6.28
N ILE A 100 7.01 -5.34 5.66
CA ILE A 100 5.60 -5.70 5.54
C ILE A 100 5.38 -7.04 6.21
N ARG A 101 4.67 -7.07 7.34
CA ARG A 101 4.54 -8.32 8.12
C ARG A 101 3.25 -8.44 8.92
N ASP A 102 2.93 -9.67 9.30
CA ASP A 102 1.90 -9.96 10.30
C ASP A 102 2.51 -10.74 11.46
N THR A 103 2.61 -10.08 12.62
CA THR A 103 3.21 -10.63 13.83
C THR A 103 2.19 -11.36 14.70
N ARG A 104 0.91 -11.41 14.29
CA ARG A 104 -0.09 -12.24 14.97
C ARG A 104 0.24 -13.73 14.80
N PRO A 105 -0.23 -14.60 15.71
CA PRO A 105 -0.18 -16.05 15.53
C PRO A 105 -0.72 -16.45 14.16
N VAL A 106 -0.19 -17.53 13.57
CA VAL A 106 -0.42 -17.90 12.16
C VAL A 106 -1.91 -17.98 11.83
N GLU A 107 -2.70 -18.56 12.73
CA GLU A 107 -4.15 -18.73 12.67
C GLU A 107 -4.94 -17.42 12.82
N ALA A 108 -4.32 -16.38 13.39
CA ALA A 108 -4.90 -15.06 13.63
C ALA A 108 -4.38 -14.00 12.66
N ARG A 109 -3.49 -14.36 11.73
CA ARG A 109 -2.98 -13.43 10.70
C ARG A 109 -4.10 -13.03 9.76
N LYS A 110 -4.31 -11.73 9.62
CA LYS A 110 -5.34 -11.14 8.75
C LYS A 110 -4.76 -10.34 7.60
N GLN A 111 -3.51 -9.85 7.73
CA GLN A 111 -2.73 -9.26 6.64
C GLN A 111 -2.13 -10.41 5.83
N ALA A 112 -2.98 -11.11 5.09
CA ALA A 112 -2.61 -12.34 4.42
C ALA A 112 -1.69 -12.11 3.22
N VAL A 113 -1.80 -10.94 2.58
CA VAL A 113 -0.98 -10.56 1.43
C VAL A 113 -0.01 -9.44 1.82
N GLY A 114 1.26 -9.54 1.43
CA GLY A 114 2.21 -8.45 1.61
C GLY A 114 1.88 -7.29 0.66
N ILE A 115 1.99 -7.56 -0.64
CA ILE A 115 1.69 -6.60 -1.71
C ILE A 115 0.72 -7.25 -2.69
N ARG A 116 -0.43 -6.61 -2.93
CA ARG A 116 -1.44 -7.03 -3.92
C ARG A 116 -1.46 -6.01 -5.05
N ILE A 117 -1.18 -6.45 -6.28
CA ILE A 117 -1.22 -5.63 -7.50
C ILE A 117 -2.35 -6.15 -8.37
N GLU A 118 -3.42 -5.35 -8.53
CA GLU A 118 -4.59 -5.75 -9.32
C GLU A 118 -4.36 -5.58 -10.84
N GLU A 119 -5.16 -6.28 -11.64
CA GLU A 119 -4.99 -6.49 -13.08
C GLU A 119 -4.70 -5.20 -13.89
N ALA A 120 -5.33 -4.08 -13.53
CA ALA A 120 -5.23 -2.82 -14.27
C ALA A 120 -3.97 -2.00 -13.97
N ALA A 121 -3.23 -2.33 -12.90
CA ALA A 121 -2.06 -1.57 -12.49
C ALA A 121 -0.92 -1.66 -13.52
N GLY A 122 -0.18 -0.57 -13.67
CA GLY A 122 1.05 -0.54 -14.44
C GLY A 122 2.26 -0.94 -13.62
N GLU A 123 3.42 -0.36 -13.95
CA GLU A 123 4.69 -0.66 -13.30
C GLU A 123 4.69 -0.37 -11.80
N VAL A 124 5.25 -1.31 -11.04
CA VAL A 124 5.53 -1.22 -9.60
C VAL A 124 6.92 -1.82 -9.40
N VAL A 125 7.87 -1.03 -8.92
CA VAL A 125 9.24 -1.45 -8.63
C VAL A 125 9.34 -1.83 -7.16
N LEU A 126 9.91 -3.01 -6.88
CA LEU A 126 10.13 -3.52 -5.53
C LEU A 126 11.64 -3.62 -5.27
N GLU A 127 12.15 -2.80 -4.36
CA GLU A 127 13.57 -2.77 -3.99
C GLU A 127 13.72 -3.11 -2.50
N ASP A 128 14.45 -4.19 -2.18
CA ASP A 128 14.90 -4.51 -0.81
C ASP A 128 13.80 -4.54 0.27
N ASN A 129 12.54 -4.82 -0.11
CA ASN A 129 11.43 -4.94 0.84
C ASN A 129 11.50 -6.27 1.60
N LYS A 130 11.38 -6.21 2.93
CA LYS A 130 11.26 -7.39 3.78
C LYS A 130 9.78 -7.73 3.97
N ILE A 131 9.33 -8.82 3.35
CA ILE A 131 7.91 -9.23 3.35
C ILE A 131 7.72 -10.58 4.04
N GLU A 132 7.00 -10.57 5.16
CA GLU A 132 6.62 -11.74 5.96
C GLU A 132 5.08 -11.87 5.99
N ALA A 133 4.51 -12.43 4.91
CA ALA A 133 3.07 -12.65 4.74
C ALA A 133 2.81 -14.02 4.12
N ARG A 134 1.58 -14.56 4.26
CA ARG A 134 1.18 -15.84 3.65
C ARG A 134 1.41 -15.82 2.13
N THR A 135 0.99 -14.74 1.48
CA THR A 135 1.33 -14.45 0.09
C THR A 135 2.23 -13.22 0.07
N ARG A 136 3.50 -13.37 -0.30
CA ARG A 136 4.45 -12.24 -0.30
C ARG A 136 4.02 -11.14 -1.29
N VAL A 137 3.83 -11.53 -2.55
CA VAL A 137 3.34 -10.65 -3.61
C VAL A 137 2.28 -11.42 -4.40
N GLU A 138 1.10 -10.82 -4.53
CA GLU A 138 0.02 -11.27 -5.40
C GLU A 138 -0.07 -10.31 -6.58
N ASP A 139 0.48 -10.72 -7.72
CA ASP A 139 0.46 -9.93 -8.95
C ASP A 139 -0.56 -10.50 -9.94
N GLN A 140 -1.64 -9.75 -10.16
CA GLN A 140 -2.75 -10.14 -11.02
C GLN A 140 -2.66 -9.51 -12.41
N ARG A 141 -1.59 -8.75 -12.69
CA ARG A 141 -1.37 -8.18 -14.02
C ARG A 141 -1.13 -9.33 -14.99
N LYS A 142 -1.76 -9.25 -16.17
CA LYS A 142 -1.45 -10.18 -17.26
C LYS A 142 0.00 -9.94 -17.69
N SER A 143 0.78 -11.01 -17.81
CA SER A 143 2.08 -10.96 -18.48
C SER A 143 1.86 -10.32 -19.85
N ARG A 144 2.41 -9.12 -20.06
CA ARG A 144 2.38 -8.54 -21.40
C ARG A 144 3.24 -9.44 -22.30
N PRO A 145 2.78 -9.77 -23.51
CA PRO A 145 3.58 -10.55 -24.47
C PRO A 145 4.90 -9.85 -24.78
#